data_AF-A0A9P5T1V6-F1
#
_entry.id   AF-A0A9P5T1V6-F1
#
_cell.length_a   1.000
_cell.length_b   1.000
_cell.length_c   1.000
_cell.angle_alpha   90.00
_cell.angle_beta   90.00
_cell.angle_gamma   90.00
#
_symmetry.space_group_name_H-M   'P 1'
#
loop_
_entity.id
_entity.type
_entity.pdbx_description
1 polymer ?
#
loop_
_entity_poly.entity_id
_entity_poly.type
_entity_poly.pdbx_seq_one_letter_code
_entity_poly.pdbx_strand_id
1 'polypeptide(L)' 'MSLPPQYSGHRIAGSPGARHTLELYLDYVCPFSAKLWNQVFNHVLPWLAQEHPDLVQ' A
#
# COMPACT_ATOMS: atom_id res chain seq x y z
N MET A 1 -0.09 10.02 -8.86
CA MET A 1 0.30 9.49 -10.19
C MET A 1 -0.15 8.05 -10.24
N SER A 2 -0.72 7.61 -11.36
CA SER A 2 -1.13 6.21 -11.53
C SER A 2 0.10 5.30 -11.61
N LEU A 3 0.02 4.13 -10.98
CA LEU A 3 0.98 3.04 -11.10
C LEU A 3 1.40 2.84 -12.58
N PRO A 4 2.70 2.71 -12.90
CA PRO A 4 3.13 2.33 -14.24
C PRO A 4 2.47 1.01 -14.69
N PRO A 5 2.10 0.84 -15.97
CA PRO A 5 1.35 -0.33 -16.43
C PRO A 5 2.03 -1.66 -16.13
N GLN A 6 3.37 -1.69 -16.14
CA GLN A 6 4.17 -2.88 -15.80
C GLN A 6 3.97 -3.38 -14.37
N TYR A 7 3.57 -2.51 -13.45
CA TYR A 7 3.37 -2.83 -12.03
C TYR A 7 1.90 -3.04 -11.69
N SER A 8 0.99 -3.04 -12.68
CA SER A 8 -0.45 -3.21 -12.48
C SER A 8 -0.82 -4.47 -11.69
N GLY A 9 -0.08 -5.57 -11.86
CA GLY A 9 -0.26 -6.82 -11.10
C GLY A 9 0.23 -6.77 -9.65
N HIS A 10 1.00 -5.75 -9.27
CA HIS A 10 1.47 -5.54 -7.88
C HIS A 10 0.50 -4.68 -7.07
N ARG A 11 -0.67 -4.34 -7.63
CA ARG A 11 -1.72 -3.65 -6.90
C ARG A 11 -2.44 -4.63 -5.98
N ILE A 12 -2.21 -4.50 -4.68
CA ILE A 12 -2.79 -5.37 -3.64
C ILE A 12 -4.11 -4.78 -3.10
N ALA A 13 -4.19 -3.45 -3.04
CA ALA A 13 -5.38 -2.66 -2.74
C ALA A 13 -5.29 -1.38 -3.59
N GLY A 14 -6.40 -0.84 -4.06
CA GLY A 14 -6.35 0.23 -5.05
C GLY A 14 -7.53 0.27 -6.02
N SER A 15 -8.11 1.44 -6.23
CA SER A 15 -8.72 1.78 -7.52
C SER A 15 -7.63 2.09 -8.56
N PRO A 16 -7.76 1.61 -9.81
CA PRO A 16 -6.84 1.96 -10.90
C PRO A 16 -6.70 3.47 -11.16
N GLY A 17 -7.71 4.25 -10.76
CA GLY A 17 -7.76 5.70 -10.91
C GLY A 17 -7.32 6.49 -9.67
N ALA A 18 -6.72 5.85 -8.67
CA ALA A 18 -6.28 6.54 -7.46
C ALA A 18 -5.32 7.71 -7.78
N ARG A 19 -5.59 8.89 -7.22
CA ARG A 19 -4.76 10.09 -7.43
C ARG A 19 -3.36 9.93 -6.85
N HIS A 20 -3.26 9.21 -5.74
CA HIS A 20 -2.02 8.92 -5.03
C HIS A 20 -1.80 7.41 -4.98
N THR A 21 -0.54 7.00 -5.03
CA THR A 21 -0.12 5.61 -5.01
C THR A 21 1.08 5.50 -4.07
N LEU A 22 1.08 4.49 -3.20
CA LEU A 22 2.20 4.14 -2.35
C LEU A 22 2.79 2.81 -2.85
N GLU A 23 4.06 2.84 -3.24
CA GLU A 23 4.80 1.66 -3.66
C GLU A 23 5.71 1.20 -2.51
N LEU A 24 5.50 -0.03 -2.04
CA LEU A 24 6.27 -0.61 -0.94
C LEU A 24 7.23 -1.65 -1.50
N TYR A 25 8.52 -1.32 -1.47
CA TYR A 25 9.60 -2.22 -1.84
C TYR A 25 10.10 -2.96 -0.59
N LEU A 26 10.04 -4.29 -0.63
CA LEU A 26 10.31 -5.14 0.53
C LEU A 26 11.30 -6.23 0.14
N ASP A 27 12.26 -6.46 1.03
CA ASP A 27 13.16 -7.61 0.98
C ASP A 27 12.76 -8.58 2.11
N TYR A 28 12.54 -9.84 1.76
CA TYR A 28 12.11 -10.89 2.69
C TYR A 28 13.14 -11.19 3.78
N VAL A 29 14.44 -10.99 3.53
CA VAL A 29 15.48 -11.23 4.55
C VAL A 29 15.78 -10.00 5.41
N CYS A 30 15.29 -8.83 5.02
CA CYS A 30 15.58 -7.58 5.70
C CYS A 30 14.68 -7.40 6.94
N PRO A 31 15.25 -7.30 8.16
CA PRO A 31 14.45 -7.11 9.37
C PRO A 31 13.74 -5.74 9.41
N PHE A 32 14.29 -4.73 8.72
CA PHE A 32 13.63 -3.43 8.62
C PHE A 32 12.41 -3.46 7.71
N SER A 33 12.47 -4.19 6.59
CA SER A 33 11.32 -4.41 5.70
C SER A 33 10.20 -5.18 6.42
N ALA A 34 10.54 -6.16 7.25
CA ALA A 34 9.56 -6.86 8.09
C ALA A 34 8.85 -5.89 9.07
N LYS A 35 9.61 -4.99 9.70
CA LYS A 35 9.03 -3.95 10.57
C LYS A 35 8.07 -3.03 9.79
N LEU A 36 8.48 -2.59 8.60
CA LEU A 36 7.66 -1.72 7.75
C LEU A 36 6.37 -2.40 7.33
N TRP A 37 6.44 -3.65 6.86
CA TRP A 37 5.27 -4.46 6.51
C TRP A 37 4.29 -4.57 7.67
N ASN A 38 4.78 -4.94 8.85
CA ASN A 38 3.94 -5.10 10.03
C ASN A 38 3.29 -3.78 10.47
N GLN A 39 3.96 -2.64 10.31
CA GLN A 39 3.36 -1.33 10.61
C GLN A 39 2.28 -0.96 9.61
N VAL A 40 2.57 -1.09 8.30
CA VAL A 40 1.62 -0.71 7.25
C VAL A 40 0.34 -1.54 7.33
N PHE A 41 0.45 -2.87 7.42
CA PHE A 41 -0.72 -3.74 7.33
C PHE A 41 -1.52 -3.81 8.63
N ASN A 42 -0.88 -3.71 9.79
CA ASN A 42 -1.59 -3.84 11.07
C ASN A 42 -2.07 -2.49 11.65
N HIS A 43 -1.45 -1.37 11.27
CA HIS A 43 -1.76 -0.06 11.86
C HIS A 43 -2.20 0.94 10.80
N VAL A 44 -1.39 1.18 9.77
CA VAL A 44 -1.64 2.27 8.81
C VAL A 44 -2.87 2.01 7.95
N LEU A 45 -2.99 0.83 7.34
CA LEU A 45 -4.14 0.50 6.47
C LEU A 45 -5.47 0.48 7.25
N PRO A 46 -5.57 -0.15 8.44
CA PRO A 46 -6.78 -0.09 9.25
C PRO A 46 -7.14 1.31 9.72
N TRP A 47 -6.14 2.11 10.11
CA TRP A 47 -6.35 3.51 10.48
C TRP A 47 -6.86 4.34 9.31
N LEU A 48 -6.25 4.18 8.13
CA LEU A 48 -6.66 4.89 6.91
C LEU A 48 -8.08 4.52 6.49
N ALA A 49 -8.46 3.25 6.61
CA ALA A 49 -9.82 2.79 6.32
C ALA A 49 -10.87 3.32 7.32
N GLN A 50 -10.48 3.56 8.58
CA GLN A 50 -11.36 4.17 9.58
C GLN A 50 -11.54 5.67 9.35
N GLU A 51 -10.45 6.39 9.09
CA GLU A 51 -10.48 7.86 9.00
C GLU A 51 -10.96 8.34 7.62
N HIS A 52 -10.72 7.56 6.57
CA HIS A 52 -11.07 7.89 5.19
C HIS A 52 -11.65 6.68 4.43
N PRO A 53 -12.82 6.17 4.81
CA PRO A 53 -13.42 4.95 4.23
C PRO A 53 -13.66 5.07 2.71
N ASP A 54 -13.86 6.28 2.20
CA ASP A 54 -14.17 6.53 0.79
C ASP A 54 -12.93 6.63 -0.11
N LEU A 55 -11.73 6.77 0.49
CA LEU A 55 -10.47 7.05 -0.22
C LEU A 55 -9.51 5.86 -0.22
N VAL A 56 -9.77 4.84 0.60
CA VAL A 56 -9.03 3.57 0.63
C VAL A 56 -9.77 2.55 -0.23
N GLN A 57 -9.67 2.71 -1.53
CA GLN A 57 -10.10 1.71 -2.51
C GLN A 57 -8.89 1.05 -3.10
#